data_AF-A0A351UL46-F1
#
_entry.id   AF-A0A351UL46-F1
#
_cell.length_a   1.000
_cell.length_b   1.000
_cell.length_c   1.000
_cell.angle_alpha   90.00
_cell.angle_beta   90.00
_cell.angle_gamma   90.00
#
_symmetry.space_group_name_H-M   'P 1'
#
loop_
_entity.id
_entity.type
_entity.pdbx_description
1 polymer ?
#
loop_
_entity_poly.entity_id
_entity_poly.type
_entity_poly.pdbx_seq_one_letter_code
_entity_poly.pdbx_strand_id
1 'polypeptide(L)'
;MSLERCLAKLSKISAGTWQLTGVSSSRGTLGTAVGQFAFNGGEAAAIYVEMRAAAPFLSFMLFHPEDMDCISKCFMGYSFPRGSSISQAEEVMLQELGNIILNALNNSVMNALRRSFLPSVPGYAAGGSQAIVEGLGAVSDLNKNYRTVSASLAMRSGELSSSCNLFLLLPEEFAAELEGLVR
;
A
#
# COMPACT_ATOMS: atom_id res chain seq x y z
N MET A 1 16.37 3.27 -0.57
CA MET A 1 15.81 3.46 -1.92
C MET A 1 14.47 4.15 -1.75
N SER A 2 14.24 5.34 -2.31
CA SER A 2 12.95 6.07 -2.16
C SER A 2 11.82 5.44 -2.98
N LEU A 3 10.58 5.75 -2.63
CA LEU A 3 9.40 5.28 -3.34
C LEU A 3 9.41 5.69 -4.82
N GLU A 4 9.74 6.94 -5.14
CA GLU A 4 9.80 7.44 -6.52
C GLU A 4 10.86 6.70 -7.35
N ARG A 5 12.03 6.40 -6.74
CA ARG A 5 13.06 5.60 -7.40
C ARG A 5 12.60 4.17 -7.64
N CYS A 6 11.85 3.59 -6.71
CA CYS A 6 11.23 2.28 -6.89
C CYS A 6 10.25 2.28 -8.05
N LEU A 7 9.32 3.24 -8.10
CA LEU A 7 8.33 3.37 -9.18
C LEU A 7 8.97 3.64 -10.54
N ALA A 8 10.02 4.48 -10.58
CA ALA A 8 10.80 4.72 -11.79
C ALA A 8 11.53 3.45 -12.28
N LYS A 9 12.04 2.62 -11.36
CA LYS A 9 12.63 1.33 -11.71
C LYS A 9 11.55 0.35 -12.18
N LEU A 10 10.41 0.28 -11.49
CA LEU A 10 9.28 -0.56 -11.86
C LEU A 10 8.78 -0.23 -13.27
N SER A 11 8.65 1.06 -13.59
CA SER A 11 8.28 1.53 -14.94
C SER A 11 9.27 1.13 -16.04
N LYS A 12 10.53 0.82 -15.69
CA LYS A 12 11.54 0.37 -16.67
C LYS A 12 11.51 -1.14 -16.88
N ILE A 13 11.06 -1.90 -15.88
CA ILE A 13 11.12 -3.38 -15.89
C ILE A 13 9.75 -4.04 -16.05
N SER A 14 8.67 -3.27 -15.89
CA SER A 14 7.29 -3.70 -16.10
C SER A 14 6.75 -3.12 -17.39
N ALA A 15 5.56 -3.58 -17.82
CA ALA A 15 4.96 -3.16 -19.07
C ALA A 15 4.18 -1.83 -18.98
N GLY A 16 3.88 -1.37 -17.77
CA GLY A 16 3.19 -0.11 -17.50
C GLY A 16 4.09 0.97 -16.94
N THR A 17 3.61 2.21 -16.96
CA THR A 17 4.21 3.32 -16.24
C THR A 17 3.57 3.47 -14.87
N TRP A 18 4.37 3.84 -13.87
CA TRP A 18 3.97 4.00 -12.48
C TRP A 18 4.44 5.36 -11.97
N GLN A 19 3.54 6.12 -11.37
CA GLN A 19 3.83 7.47 -10.93
C GLN A 19 3.18 7.78 -9.58
N LEU A 20 3.94 8.44 -8.70
CA LEU A 20 3.42 9.06 -7.49
C LEU A 20 2.69 10.36 -7.87
N THR A 21 1.40 10.45 -7.58
CA THR A 21 0.55 11.59 -7.98
C THR A 21 0.14 12.49 -6.81
N GLY A 22 0.28 12.01 -5.57
CA GLY A 22 -0.01 12.81 -4.40
C GLY A 22 0.52 12.16 -3.13
N VAL A 23 0.82 12.99 -2.14
CA VAL A 23 1.19 12.59 -0.79
C VAL A 23 0.49 13.51 0.19
N SER A 24 -0.07 12.95 1.25
CA SER A 24 -0.67 13.68 2.35
C SER A 24 -0.35 13.00 3.68
N SER A 25 -0.53 13.73 4.78
CA SER A 25 -0.45 13.16 6.12
C SER A 25 -1.65 13.59 6.96
N SER A 26 -2.08 12.69 7.83
CA SER A 26 -3.19 12.90 8.74
C SER A 26 -2.96 12.14 10.05
N ARG A 27 -3.74 12.46 11.08
CA ARG A 27 -3.74 11.72 12.35
C ARG A 27 -5.05 10.98 12.50
N GLY A 28 -5.01 9.77 13.05
CA GLY A 28 -6.22 9.02 13.36
C GLY A 28 -5.97 7.54 13.60
N THR A 29 -7.04 6.77 13.60
CA THR A 29 -7.03 5.31 13.77
C THR A 29 -6.86 4.58 12.44
N LEU A 30 -6.69 3.26 12.49
CA LEU A 30 -6.70 2.42 11.28
C LEU A 30 -7.98 2.62 10.45
N GLY A 31 -9.14 2.68 11.10
CA GLY A 31 -10.40 2.97 10.41
C GLY A 31 -10.41 4.34 9.73
N THR A 32 -9.77 5.35 10.33
CA THR A 32 -9.64 6.68 9.72
C THR A 32 -8.71 6.65 8.50
N ALA A 33 -7.64 5.86 8.53
CA ALA A 33 -6.74 5.67 7.39
C ALA A 33 -7.46 4.96 6.22
N VAL A 34 -8.13 3.83 6.52
CA VAL A 34 -8.90 3.07 5.52
C VAL A 34 -10.04 3.93 4.93
N GLY A 35 -10.70 4.74 5.76
CA GLY A 35 -11.78 5.63 5.32
C GLY A 35 -11.35 6.75 4.36
N GLN A 36 -10.04 6.98 4.16
CA GLN A 36 -9.55 7.89 3.11
C GLN A 36 -9.63 7.27 1.71
N PHE A 37 -9.77 5.96 1.60
CA PHE A 37 -9.97 5.27 0.34
C PHE A 37 -11.43 5.39 -0.11
N ALA A 38 -11.64 5.76 -1.37
CA ALA A 38 -12.97 5.96 -1.92
C ALA A 38 -13.57 4.62 -2.33
N PHE A 39 -14.27 3.92 -1.43
CA PHE A 39 -14.88 2.60 -1.73
C PHE A 39 -15.94 2.61 -2.86
N ASN A 40 -16.37 3.78 -3.37
CA ASN A 40 -17.27 3.96 -4.53
C ASN A 40 -18.47 2.99 -4.62
N GLY A 41 -19.03 2.57 -3.47
CA GLY A 41 -20.17 1.64 -3.41
C GLY A 41 -19.81 0.16 -3.57
N GLY A 42 -18.53 -0.21 -3.52
CA GLY A 42 -18.03 -1.56 -3.74
C GLY A 42 -16.93 -2.01 -2.79
N GLU A 43 -16.23 -3.07 -3.21
CA GLU A 43 -15.18 -3.74 -2.47
C GLU A 43 -13.79 -3.14 -2.77
N ALA A 44 -12.85 -3.37 -1.88
CA ALA A 44 -11.43 -3.11 -2.08
C ALA A 44 -10.64 -4.40 -1.90
N ALA A 45 -9.42 -4.42 -2.44
CA ALA A 45 -8.40 -5.39 -2.12
C ALA A 45 -7.24 -4.68 -1.41
N ALA A 46 -6.71 -5.29 -0.37
CA ALA A 46 -5.63 -4.78 0.43
C ALA A 46 -4.43 -5.72 0.42
N ILE A 47 -3.24 -5.17 0.22
CA ILE A 47 -1.97 -5.84 0.51
C ILE A 47 -1.32 -5.10 1.65
N TYR A 48 -0.85 -5.82 2.67
CA TYR A 48 -0.30 -5.19 3.86
C TYR A 48 0.96 -5.88 4.37
N VAL A 49 1.84 -5.08 4.97
CA VAL A 49 3.08 -5.53 5.59
C VAL A 49 3.20 -4.84 6.95
N GLU A 50 3.32 -5.67 7.98
CA GLU A 50 3.64 -5.24 9.35
C GLU A 50 5.16 -5.21 9.50
N MET A 51 5.69 -4.11 10.04
CA MET A 51 7.09 -3.98 10.38
C MET A 51 7.28 -4.28 11.87
N ARG A 52 7.80 -5.46 12.17
CA ARG A 52 7.90 -5.97 13.55
C ARG A 52 9.16 -5.46 14.25
N ALA A 53 8.96 -4.79 15.38
CA ALA A 53 9.98 -4.45 16.38
C ALA A 53 9.29 -4.10 17.72
N ALA A 54 10.02 -3.43 18.63
CA ALA A 54 9.48 -2.98 19.92
C ALA A 54 8.26 -2.06 19.80
N ALA A 55 8.17 -1.27 18.72
CA ALA A 55 6.99 -0.49 18.37
C ALA A 55 6.67 -0.74 16.89
N PRO A 56 5.76 -1.68 16.58
CA PRO A 56 5.45 -2.04 15.21
C PRO A 56 4.72 -0.90 14.48
N PHE A 57 4.92 -0.84 13.17
CA PHE A 57 4.17 0.03 12.28
C PHE A 57 3.64 -0.77 11.09
N LEU A 58 2.57 -0.29 10.48
CA LEU A 58 1.87 -1.00 9.42
C LEU A 58 1.90 -0.18 8.14
N SER A 59 2.11 -0.85 7.02
CA SER A 59 1.97 -0.27 5.69
C SER A 59 1.03 -1.11 4.86
N PHE A 60 0.20 -0.49 4.04
CA PHE A 60 -0.74 -1.22 3.20
C PHE A 60 -1.07 -0.47 1.90
N MET A 61 -1.50 -1.22 0.90
CA MET A 61 -1.97 -0.75 -0.40
C MET A 61 -3.44 -1.12 -0.55
N LEU A 62 -4.26 -0.20 -1.05
CA LEU A 62 -5.65 -0.45 -1.42
C LEU A 62 -5.85 -0.29 -2.92
N PHE A 63 -6.57 -1.23 -3.49
CA PHE A 63 -6.91 -1.32 -4.91
C PHE A 63 -8.41 -1.51 -5.08
N HIS A 64 -8.93 -1.02 -6.20
CA HIS A 64 -10.23 -1.41 -6.69
C HIS A 64 -10.13 -2.74 -7.45
N PRO A 65 -10.93 -3.76 -7.11
CA PRO A 65 -10.92 -5.03 -7.85
C PRO A 65 -11.22 -4.87 -9.34
N GLU A 66 -12.01 -3.87 -9.74
CA GLU A 66 -12.29 -3.53 -11.13
C GLU A 66 -11.06 -3.09 -11.94
N ASP A 67 -10.01 -2.62 -11.25
CA ASP A 67 -8.77 -2.18 -11.89
C ASP A 67 -7.79 -3.32 -12.19
N MET A 68 -8.14 -4.57 -11.86
CA MET A 68 -7.21 -5.72 -11.95
C MET A 68 -6.63 -5.92 -13.34
N ASP A 69 -7.43 -5.64 -14.37
CA ASP A 69 -7.01 -5.69 -15.78
C ASP A 69 -5.86 -4.69 -16.04
N CYS A 70 -6.00 -3.45 -15.57
CA CYS A 70 -4.95 -2.44 -15.69
C CYS A 70 -3.73 -2.79 -14.83
N ILE A 71 -3.94 -3.22 -13.59
CA ILE A 71 -2.85 -3.55 -12.64
C ILE A 71 -2.00 -4.70 -13.19
N SER A 72 -2.64 -5.82 -13.56
CA SER A 72 -1.95 -6.99 -14.10
C SER A 72 -1.22 -6.68 -15.39
N LYS A 73 -1.85 -5.94 -16.31
CA LYS A 73 -1.19 -5.52 -17.56
C LYS A 73 -0.02 -4.57 -17.31
N CYS A 74 -0.13 -3.64 -16.36
CA CYS A 74 0.98 -2.76 -15.99
C CYS A 74 2.16 -3.56 -15.40
N PHE A 75 1.88 -4.55 -14.54
CA PHE A 75 2.93 -5.27 -13.83
C PHE A 75 3.54 -6.42 -14.66
N MET A 76 2.70 -7.25 -15.28
CA MET A 76 3.09 -8.49 -15.97
C MET A 76 3.10 -8.38 -17.50
N GLY A 77 2.48 -7.33 -18.07
CA GLY A 77 2.35 -7.15 -19.53
C GLY A 77 1.18 -7.89 -20.17
N TYR A 78 0.39 -8.61 -19.40
CA TYR A 78 -0.84 -9.25 -19.84
C TYR A 78 -1.91 -9.16 -18.75
N SER A 79 -3.15 -9.35 -19.16
CA SER A 79 -4.31 -9.31 -18.27
C SER A 79 -4.74 -10.72 -17.88
N PHE A 80 -5.20 -10.89 -16.63
CA PHE A 80 -5.90 -12.11 -16.25
C PHE A 80 -7.30 -12.18 -16.88
N PRO A 81 -7.85 -13.38 -17.13
CA PRO A 81 -9.25 -13.52 -17.51
C PRO A 81 -10.15 -12.90 -16.44
N ARG A 82 -11.09 -12.03 -16.84
CA ARG A 82 -11.99 -11.36 -15.90
C ARG A 82 -12.89 -12.38 -15.19
N GLY A 83 -12.82 -12.39 -13.87
CA GLY A 83 -13.73 -13.14 -12.98
C GLY A 83 -14.71 -12.22 -12.25
N SER A 84 -15.64 -12.83 -11.51
CA SER A 84 -16.55 -12.12 -10.59
C SER A 84 -15.87 -11.65 -9.30
N SER A 85 -14.66 -12.15 -9.05
CA SER A 85 -13.85 -11.86 -7.86
C SER A 85 -12.38 -12.01 -8.21
N ILE A 86 -11.51 -11.46 -7.35
CA ILE A 86 -10.06 -11.67 -7.43
C ILE A 86 -9.77 -13.16 -7.27
N SER A 87 -9.10 -13.73 -8.26
CA SER A 87 -8.60 -15.11 -8.27
C SER A 87 -7.34 -15.24 -7.42
N GLN A 88 -6.99 -16.47 -7.04
CA GLN A 88 -5.75 -16.74 -6.30
C GLN A 88 -4.49 -16.29 -7.06
N ALA A 89 -4.49 -16.38 -8.40
CA ALA A 89 -3.37 -15.91 -9.21
C ALA A 89 -3.23 -14.39 -9.17
N GLU A 90 -4.34 -13.67 -9.17
CA GLU A 90 -4.37 -12.21 -9.00
C GLU A 90 -3.94 -11.81 -7.59
N GLU A 91 -4.39 -12.53 -6.55
CA GLU A 91 -3.95 -12.30 -5.17
C GLU A 91 -2.43 -12.43 -5.03
N VAL A 92 -1.84 -13.51 -5.53
CA VAL A 92 -0.38 -13.72 -5.50
C VAL A 92 0.34 -12.60 -6.26
N MET A 93 -0.19 -12.19 -7.42
CA MET A 93 0.37 -11.08 -8.18
C MET A 93 0.34 -9.76 -7.39
N LEU A 94 -0.77 -9.46 -6.72
CA LEU A 94 -0.89 -8.28 -5.86
C LEU A 94 0.06 -8.35 -4.67
N GLN A 95 0.23 -9.53 -4.06
CA GLN A 95 1.19 -9.73 -2.97
C GLN A 95 2.62 -9.44 -3.41
N GLU A 96 3.03 -9.90 -4.60
CA GLU A 96 4.36 -9.60 -5.15
C GLU A 96 4.53 -8.11 -5.47
N LEU A 97 3.53 -7.48 -6.08
CA LEU A 97 3.53 -6.05 -6.35
C LEU A 97 3.63 -5.25 -5.04
N GLY A 98 2.80 -5.59 -4.06
CA GLY A 98 2.78 -4.95 -2.75
C GLY A 98 4.08 -5.17 -1.99
N ASN A 99 4.68 -6.36 -2.06
CA ASN A 99 6.00 -6.64 -1.49
C ASN A 99 7.07 -5.68 -2.04
N ILE A 100 7.10 -5.44 -3.35
CA ILE A 100 8.05 -4.52 -3.98
C ILE A 100 7.86 -3.09 -3.49
N ILE A 101 6.61 -2.60 -3.56
CA ILE A 101 6.30 -1.18 -3.30
C ILE A 101 6.32 -0.88 -1.81
N LEU A 102 5.68 -1.70 -0.97
CA LEU A 102 5.64 -1.50 0.48
C LEU A 102 7.03 -1.64 1.10
N ASN A 103 7.87 -2.57 0.64
CA ASN A 103 9.25 -2.64 1.12
C ASN A 103 10.05 -1.40 0.72
N ALA A 104 9.84 -0.83 -0.47
CA ALA A 104 10.53 0.42 -0.84
C ALA A 104 10.13 1.58 0.08
N LEU A 105 8.84 1.70 0.40
CA LEU A 105 8.31 2.67 1.35
C LEU A 105 8.89 2.46 2.75
N ASN A 106 8.75 1.25 3.29
CA ASN A 106 9.20 0.91 4.65
C ASN A 106 10.71 1.06 4.79
N ASN A 107 11.49 0.61 3.80
CA ASN A 107 12.93 0.81 3.81
C ASN A 107 13.31 2.29 3.81
N SER A 108 12.56 3.16 3.13
CA SER A 108 12.83 4.61 3.18
C SER A 108 12.67 5.16 4.60
N VAL A 109 11.58 4.77 5.27
CA VAL A 109 11.29 5.16 6.65
C VAL A 109 12.33 4.63 7.62
N MET A 110 12.63 3.33 7.55
CA MET A 110 13.62 2.68 8.42
C MET A 110 15.00 3.29 8.29
N ASN A 111 15.44 3.57 7.06
CA ASN A 111 16.72 4.22 6.81
C ASN A 111 16.77 5.64 7.40
N ALA A 112 15.67 6.39 7.30
CA ALA A 112 15.59 7.73 7.90
C ALA A 112 15.66 7.65 9.45
N LEU A 113 14.92 6.72 10.06
CA LEU A 113 14.93 6.47 11.50
C LEU A 113 16.21 5.78 12.00
N ARG A 114 17.08 5.31 11.10
CA ARG A 114 18.27 4.48 11.42
C ARG A 114 17.94 3.26 12.29
N ARG A 115 16.78 2.66 12.06
CA ARG A 115 16.29 1.48 12.78
C ARG A 115 16.20 0.29 11.84
N SER A 116 16.33 -0.91 12.41
CA SER A 116 16.12 -2.17 11.70
C SER A 116 14.81 -2.80 12.17
N PHE A 117 13.96 -3.17 11.23
CA PHE A 117 12.72 -3.92 11.49
C PHE A 117 12.68 -5.12 10.56
N LEU A 118 11.96 -6.15 10.99
CA LEU A 118 11.68 -7.31 10.15
C LEU A 118 10.29 -7.14 9.52
N PRO A 119 10.18 -7.05 8.18
CA PRO A 119 8.88 -7.08 7.52
C PRO A 119 8.23 -8.46 7.71
N SER A 120 6.92 -8.48 7.91
CA SER A 120 6.12 -9.69 7.77
C SER A 120 6.08 -10.14 6.30
N VAL A 121 5.63 -11.37 6.08
CA VAL A 121 5.14 -11.77 4.75
C VAL A 121 3.95 -10.87 4.39
N PRO A 122 3.81 -10.42 3.12
CA PRO A 122 2.65 -9.66 2.69
C PRO A 122 1.35 -10.43 2.95
N GLY A 123 0.44 -9.80 3.66
CA GLY A 123 -0.93 -10.31 3.85
C GLY A 123 -1.88 -9.77 2.78
N TYR A 124 -3.03 -10.43 2.65
CA TYR A 124 -4.12 -10.02 1.76
C TYR A 124 -5.43 -9.91 2.55
N ALA A 125 -6.24 -8.90 2.24
CA ALA A 125 -7.61 -8.77 2.72
C ALA A 125 -8.49 -8.19 1.61
N ALA A 126 -9.77 -8.55 1.57
CA ALA A 126 -10.70 -8.04 0.56
C ALA A 126 -12.11 -7.82 1.13
N GLY A 127 -12.89 -6.99 0.45
CA GLY A 127 -14.29 -6.70 0.78
C GLY A 127 -14.52 -5.22 1.04
N GLY A 128 -15.64 -4.90 1.71
CA GLY A 128 -15.95 -3.54 2.09
C GLY A 128 -15.04 -2.98 3.18
N SER A 129 -15.19 -1.69 3.49
CA SER A 129 -14.35 -0.97 4.46
C SER A 129 -14.18 -1.69 5.80
N GLN A 130 -15.27 -2.23 6.37
CA GLN A 130 -15.20 -2.97 7.63
C GLN A 130 -14.35 -4.24 7.53
N ALA A 131 -14.53 -5.04 6.47
CA ALA A 131 -13.75 -6.26 6.26
C ALA A 131 -12.25 -5.96 6.09
N ILE A 132 -11.91 -4.87 5.40
CA ILE A 132 -10.53 -4.39 5.28
C ILE A 132 -9.97 -3.99 6.65
N VAL A 133 -10.71 -3.20 7.43
CA VAL A 133 -10.27 -2.79 8.77
C VAL A 133 -10.05 -3.99 9.69
N GLU A 134 -10.96 -4.97 9.67
CA GLU A 134 -10.83 -6.20 10.45
C GLU A 134 -9.62 -7.04 10.01
N GLY A 135 -9.41 -7.21 8.71
CA GLY A 135 -8.26 -7.92 8.15
C GLY A 135 -6.92 -7.28 8.55
N LEU A 136 -6.83 -5.95 8.49
CA LEU A 136 -5.64 -5.20 8.90
C LEU A 136 -5.48 -5.15 10.43
N GLY A 137 -6.59 -5.17 11.17
CA GLY A 137 -6.63 -5.20 12.64
C GLY A 137 -6.09 -6.48 13.27
N ALA A 138 -6.00 -7.56 12.50
CA ALA A 138 -5.34 -8.79 12.96
C ALA A 138 -3.85 -8.60 13.27
N VAL A 139 -3.23 -7.55 12.69
CA VAL A 139 -1.79 -7.24 12.84
C VAL A 139 -1.53 -5.82 13.35
N SER A 140 -2.57 -5.10 13.78
CA SER A 140 -2.46 -3.71 14.22
C SER A 140 -3.51 -3.36 15.25
N ASP A 141 -3.23 -2.41 16.14
CA ASP A 141 -4.21 -1.97 17.12
C ASP A 141 -5.21 -1.01 16.46
N LEU A 142 -6.44 -1.49 16.26
CA LEU A 142 -7.53 -0.76 15.64
C LEU A 142 -7.81 0.62 16.28
N ASN A 143 -7.59 0.73 17.59
CA ASN A 143 -7.95 1.91 18.38
C ASN A 143 -6.75 2.81 18.68
N LYS A 144 -5.53 2.37 18.37
CA LYS A 144 -4.34 3.20 18.52
C LYS A 144 -4.39 4.36 17.53
N ASN A 145 -3.99 5.54 18.01
CA ASN A 145 -3.76 6.69 17.14
C ASN A 145 -2.41 6.58 16.46
N TYR A 146 -2.41 6.78 15.15
CA TYR A 146 -1.24 6.78 14.29
C TYR A 146 -1.11 8.12 13.60
N ARG A 147 0.13 8.43 13.20
CA ARG A 147 0.36 9.31 12.06
C ARG A 147 0.23 8.49 10.79
N THR A 148 -0.75 8.84 9.97
CA THR A 148 -0.94 8.23 8.65
C THR A 148 -0.26 9.09 7.60
N VAL A 149 0.60 8.47 6.79
CA VAL A 149 1.06 9.03 5.52
C VAL A 149 0.34 8.27 4.41
N SER A 150 -0.35 9.02 3.55
CA SER A 150 -1.10 8.47 2.42
C SER A 150 -0.43 8.93 1.13
N ALA A 151 -0.28 8.01 0.17
CA ALA A 151 0.26 8.29 -1.14
C ALA A 151 -0.66 7.72 -2.22
N SER A 152 -0.85 8.48 -3.31
CA SER A 152 -1.63 8.03 -4.46
C SER A 152 -0.68 7.65 -5.58
N LEU A 153 -0.88 6.47 -6.14
CA LEU A 153 -0.16 6.00 -7.31
C LEU A 153 -1.09 5.99 -8.51
N ALA A 154 -0.65 6.52 -9.64
CA ALA A 154 -1.26 6.29 -10.93
C ALA A 154 -0.45 5.26 -11.71
N MET A 155 -1.15 4.42 -12.47
CA MET A 155 -0.56 3.45 -13.37
C MET A 155 -1.23 3.49 -14.75
N ARG A 156 -0.46 3.23 -15.79
CA ARG A 156 -0.95 3.25 -17.18
C ARG A 156 -0.27 2.19 -18.04
N SER A 157 -1.06 1.48 -18.85
CA SER A 157 -0.58 0.58 -19.90
C SER A 157 -1.41 0.76 -21.17
N GLY A 158 -0.84 1.43 -22.17
CA GLY A 158 -1.55 1.83 -23.39
C GLY A 158 -2.71 2.80 -23.07
N GLU A 159 -3.92 2.35 -23.36
CA GLU A 159 -5.17 3.08 -23.10
C GLU A 159 -5.75 2.82 -21.70
N LEU A 160 -5.28 1.78 -21.00
CA LEU A 160 -5.73 1.49 -19.64
C LEU A 160 -5.01 2.40 -18.64
N SER A 161 -5.77 2.95 -17.71
CA SER A 161 -5.26 3.72 -16.57
C SER A 161 -6.03 3.37 -15.31
N SER A 162 -5.33 3.31 -14.18
CA SER A 162 -5.88 3.06 -12.86
C SER A 162 -5.09 3.84 -11.80
N SER A 163 -5.61 3.90 -10.58
CA SER A 163 -4.89 4.38 -9.43
C SER A 163 -5.04 3.46 -8.23
N CYS A 164 -4.06 3.48 -7.34
CA CYS A 164 -4.16 2.82 -6.05
C CYS A 164 -3.63 3.74 -4.94
N ASN A 165 -3.99 3.43 -3.70
CA ASN A 165 -3.56 4.20 -2.54
C ASN A 165 -2.63 3.38 -1.66
N LEU A 166 -1.53 3.99 -1.28
CA LEU A 166 -0.57 3.53 -0.28
C LEU A 166 -0.85 4.23 1.03
N PHE A 167 -0.71 3.50 2.12
CA PHE A 167 -0.84 4.02 3.47
C PHE A 167 0.30 3.49 4.34
N LEU A 168 0.78 4.35 5.22
CA LEU A 168 1.76 4.04 6.24
C LEU A 168 1.23 4.58 7.57
N LEU A 169 0.96 3.69 8.53
CA LEU A 169 0.58 4.06 9.88
C LEU A 169 1.81 3.99 10.78
N LEU A 170 2.34 5.16 11.14
CA LEU A 170 3.43 5.28 12.08
C LEU A 170 2.90 5.55 13.48
N PRO A 171 3.46 4.88 14.51
CA PRO A 171 3.36 5.37 15.87
C PRO A 171 3.83 6.84 15.95
N GLU A 172 3.16 7.65 16.78
CA GLU A 172 3.44 9.09 16.85
C GLU A 172 4.90 9.37 17.27
N GLU A 173 5.51 8.49 18.06
CA GLU A 173 6.93 8.57 18.42
C GLU A 173 7.85 8.55 17.20
N PHE A 174 7.54 7.74 16.18
CA PHE A 174 8.33 7.67 14.95
C PHE A 174 8.03 8.85 14.03
N ALA A 175 6.77 9.29 13.99
CA ALA A 175 6.38 10.47 13.23
C ALA A 175 7.11 11.73 13.75
N ALA A 176 7.14 11.92 15.06
CA ALA A 176 7.85 13.04 15.68
C ALA A 176 9.36 13.00 15.41
N GLU A 177 9.97 11.80 15.45
CA GLU A 177 11.39 11.61 15.11
C GLU A 177 11.67 12.01 13.65
N LEU A 178 10.84 11.56 12.70
CA LEU A 178 10.96 11.93 11.29
C LEU A 178 10.77 13.43 11.04
N GLU A 179 9.77 14.06 11.68
CA GLU A 179 9.54 15.51 11.57
C GLU A 179 10.77 16.30 12.09
N GLY A 180 11.47 15.79 13.10
CA GLY A 180 12.70 16.38 13.63
C GLY A 180 13.90 16.32 12.68
N LEU A 181 13.92 15.37 11.72
CA LEU A 181 15.01 15.21 10.75
C LEU A 181 14.90 16.14 9.53
N VAL A 182 13.73 16.74 9.31
CA VAL A 182 13.45 17.62 8.17
C VAL A 182 13.66 19.10 8.54
N ARG A 183 13.90 19.41 9.82
CA ARG A 183 14.24 20.74 10.33
C ARG A 183 15.75 20.96 10.31
#